data_AF-A0A7Z0UGS4-F1
#
_entry.id   AF-A0A7Z0UGS4-F1
#
_cell.length_a   1.000
_cell.length_b   1.000
_cell.length_c   1.000
_cell.angle_alpha   90.00
_cell.angle_beta   90.00
_cell.angle_gamma   90.00
#
_symmetry.space_group_name_H-M   'P 1'
#
loop_
_entity.id
_entity.type
_entity.pdbx_description
1 polymer ?
#
loop_
_entity_poly.entity_id
_entity_poly.type
_entity_poly.pdbx_seq_one_letter_code
_entity_poly.pdbx_strand_id
1 'polypeptide(L)' 'MTESDALRQEIYRLAAAAEADPETTSDLKALAVQLWANFDEFTVEDLEDILRDEWRTRGLPFNDNADM' A
#
# COMPACT_ATOMS: atom_id res chain seq x y z
N MET A 1 20.33 -4.95 3.06
CA MET A 1 18.88 -4.74 2.86
C MET A 1 18.74 -4.16 1.48
N THR A 2 17.92 -4.77 0.63
CA THR A 2 17.59 -4.19 -0.68
C THR A 2 16.44 -3.21 -0.53
N GLU A 3 16.23 -2.38 -1.54
CA GLU A 3 15.09 -1.47 -1.62
C GLU A 3 13.75 -2.23 -1.55
N SER A 4 13.68 -3.40 -2.18
CA SER A 4 12.52 -4.30 -2.11
C SER A 4 12.24 -4.85 -0.70
N ASP A 5 13.27 -5.13 0.11
CA ASP A 5 13.08 -5.55 1.51
C ASP A 5 12.48 -4.42 2.35
N ALA A 6 12.95 -3.19 2.11
CA ALA A 6 12.45 -2.00 2.79
C ALA A 6 11.01 -1.68 2.37
N LEU A 7 10.69 -1.78 1.08
CA LEU A 7 9.34 -1.61 0.55
C LEU A 7 8.37 -2.59 1.21
N ARG A 8 8.73 -3.89 1.26
CA ARG A 8 7.90 -4.89 1.94
C ARG A 8 7.64 -4.51 3.38
N GLN A 9 8.68 -4.16 4.14
CA GLN A 9 8.50 -3.76 5.54
C GLN A 9 7.56 -2.57 5.70
N GLU A 10 7.63 -1.58 4.81
CA GLU A 10 6.75 -0.42 4.86
C GLU A 10 5.29 -0.82 4.56
N ILE A 11 5.06 -1.63 3.53
CA ILE A 11 3.74 -2.19 3.21
C ILE A 11 3.17 -2.98 4.39
N TYR A 12 3.99 -3.83 5.04
CA TYR A 12 3.59 -4.57 6.24
C TYR A 12 3.17 -3.63 7.38
N ARG A 13 3.87 -2.52 7.58
CA ARG A 13 3.54 -1.53 8.62
C ARG A 13 2.23 -0.82 8.30
N LEU A 14 2.03 -0.39 7.06
CA LEU A 14 0.82 0.29 6.63
C LEU A 14 -0.41 -0.63 6.76
N ALA A 15 -0.28 -1.90 6.35
CA ALA A 15 -1.34 -2.90 6.49
C ALA A 15 -1.66 -3.18 7.97
N ALA A 16 -0.65 -3.26 8.84
CA ALA A 16 -0.86 -3.42 10.29
C ALA A 16 -1.55 -2.20 10.92
N ALA A 17 -1.28 -0.99 10.43
CA ALA A 17 -1.98 0.22 10.86
C ALA A 17 -3.46 0.20 10.44
N ALA A 18 -3.76 -0.24 9.21
CA ALA A 18 -5.12 -0.42 8.73
C ALA A 18 -5.87 -1.53 9.46
N GLU A 19 -5.19 -2.61 9.88
CA GLU A 19 -5.75 -3.64 10.76
C GLU A 19 -6.13 -3.09 12.13
N ALA A 20 -5.31 -2.17 12.67
CA ALA A 20 -5.55 -1.55 13.97
C ALA A 20 -6.69 -0.50 13.93
N ASP A 21 -6.98 0.07 12.76
CA ASP A 21 -8.05 1.04 12.54
C ASP A 21 -8.95 0.66 11.34
N PRO A 22 -9.82 -0.35 11.50
CA PRO A 22 -10.66 -0.87 10.42
C PRO A 22 -11.79 0.08 10.00
N GLU A 23 -12.07 1.14 10.76
CA GLU A 23 -13.04 2.17 10.36
C GLU A 23 -12.47 3.11 9.28
N THR A 24 -11.15 3.15 9.15
CA THR A 24 -10.44 3.97 8.16
C THR A 24 -10.20 3.18 6.89
N THR A 25 -10.99 3.46 5.85
CA THR A 25 -10.74 2.97 4.50
C THR A 25 -9.43 3.55 3.97
N SER A 26 -8.44 2.69 3.69
CA SER A 26 -7.13 3.12 3.20
C SER A 26 -7.17 3.56 1.73
N ASP A 27 -6.63 4.72 1.38
CA ASP A 27 -6.46 5.14 -0.02
C ASP A 27 -5.16 4.56 -0.59
N LEU A 28 -5.27 3.46 -1.36
CA LEU A 28 -4.08 2.76 -1.88
C LEU A 28 -3.29 3.62 -2.86
N LYS A 29 -3.95 4.50 -3.63
CA LYS A 29 -3.29 5.39 -4.58
C LYS A 29 -2.46 6.44 -3.83
N ALA A 30 -2.99 6.99 -2.75
CA ALA A 30 -2.22 7.91 -1.89
C ALA A 30 -1.02 7.21 -1.25
N LEU A 31 -1.20 5.97 -0.76
CA LEU A 31 -0.12 5.16 -0.20
C LEU A 31 0.95 4.81 -1.27
N ALA A 32 0.54 4.45 -2.48
CA ALA A 32 1.44 4.14 -3.58
C ALA A 32 2.29 5.35 -3.98
N VAL A 33 1.69 6.55 -4.06
CA VAL A 33 2.43 7.80 -4.32
C VAL A 33 3.41 8.11 -3.18
N GLN A 34 3.03 7.86 -1.92
CA GLN A 34 3.91 8.04 -0.78
C GLN A 34 5.10 7.05 -0.80
N LEU A 35 4.84 5.79 -1.15
CA LEU A 35 5.88 4.78 -1.30
C LEU A 35 6.80 5.14 -2.47
N TRP A 36 6.26 5.52 -3.62
CA TRP A 36 7.02 5.94 -4.79
C TRP A 36 8.00 7.08 -4.48
N ALA A 37 7.59 8.05 -3.65
CA ALA A 37 8.46 9.14 -3.22
C ALA A 37 9.68 8.68 -2.38
N ASN A 38 9.67 7.44 -1.86
CA ASN A 38 10.75 6.84 -1.09
C ASN A 38 11.41 5.63 -1.80
N PHE A 39 10.79 5.13 -2.88
CA PHE A 39 11.17 3.92 -3.60
C PHE A 39 11.07 4.16 -5.11
N ASP A 40 12.15 4.64 -5.71
CA ASP A 40 12.23 5.01 -7.14
C ASP A 40 12.33 3.79 -8.07
N GLU A 41 12.61 2.59 -7.53
CA GLU A 41 12.72 1.35 -8.33
C GLU A 41 11.37 0.87 -8.90
N PHE A 42 10.25 1.30 -8.32
CA PHE A 42 8.90 0.84 -8.67
C PHE A 42 8.07 1.99 -9.24
N THR A 43 7.13 1.69 -10.13
CA THR A 43 6.15 2.69 -10.56
C THR A 43 5.01 2.81 -9.54
N VAL A 44 4.29 3.92 -9.54
CA VAL A 44 3.08 4.08 -8.70
C VAL A 44 2.06 2.97 -8.99
N GLU A 45 1.91 2.57 -10.25
CA GLU A 45 1.00 1.48 -10.65
C GLU A 45 1.43 0.14 -10.07
N ASP A 46 2.73 -0.20 -10.15
CA ASP A 46 3.26 -1.44 -9.54
C ASP A 46 3.03 -1.45 -8.02
N LEU A 47 3.25 -0.31 -7.36
CA LEU A 47 3.07 -0.18 -5.92
C LEU A 47 1.60 -0.30 -5.51
N GLU A 48 0.69 0.28 -6.30
CA GLU A 48 -0.75 0.18 -6.07
C GLU A 48 -1.23 -1.27 -6.19
N ASP A 49 -0.76 -2.01 -7.20
CA ASP A 49 -1.08 -3.42 -7.37
C ASP A 49 -0.56 -4.28 -6.20
N ILE A 50 0.69 -4.06 -5.76
CA ILE A 50 1.25 -4.76 -4.59
C ILE A 50 0.45 -4.46 -3.32
N LEU A 51 0.09 -3.19 -3.10
CA LEU A 51 -0.74 -2.79 -1.96
C LEU A 51 -2.14 -3.42 -2.03
N ARG A 52 -2.76 -3.44 -3.22
CA ARG A 52 -4.09 -4.02 -3.45
C ARG A 52 -4.10 -5.51 -3.12
N ASP A 53 -3.09 -6.25 -3.55
CA ASP A 53 -2.94 -7.67 -3.24
C ASP A 53 -2.75 -7.93 -1.75
N GLU A 54 -1.93 -7.12 -1.07
CA GLU A 54 -1.69 -7.27 0.38
C GLU A 54 -2.95 -6.96 1.19
N TRP A 55 -3.65 -5.87 0.89
CA TRP A 55 -4.91 -5.51 1.57
C TRP A 55 -5.99 -6.55 1.32
N ARG A 56 -6.12 -7.03 0.08
CA ARG A 56 -7.10 -8.07 -0.27
C ARG A 56 -6.81 -9.38 0.44
N THR A 57 -5.54 -9.77 0.53
CA THR A 57 -5.10 -10.98 1.24
C THR A 57 -5.47 -10.94 2.72
N ARG A 58 -5.42 -9.74 3.33
CA ARG A 58 -5.77 -9.51 4.73
C ARG A 58 -7.24 -9.20 4.97
N GLY A 59 -8.03 -9.00 3.91
CA GLY A 59 -9.44 -8.63 4.01
C GLY A 59 -9.67 -7.20 4.52
N LEU A 60 -8.70 -6.31 4.31
CA LEU A 60 -8.76 -4.93 4.79
C LEU A 60 -9.63 -4.05 3.88
N PRO A 61 -10.37 -3.08 4.43
CA PRO A 61 -11.09 -2.11 3.64
C PRO A 61 -10.10 -1.11 3.01
N PHE A 62 -10.17 -0.97 1.70
CA PHE A 62 -9.42 0.04 0.96
C PHE A 62 -10.30 0.72 -0.07
N ASN A 63 -9.96 1.98 -0.35
CA ASN A 63 -10.60 2.78 -1.37
C ASN A 63 -9.84 2.53 -2.66
N ASP A 64 -10.43 1.73 -3.51
CA ASP A 64 -10.01 1.57 -4.89
C ASP A 64 -10.60 2.74 -5.68
N ASN A 65 -10.06 3.95 -5.45
CA ASN A 65 -10.44 5.17 -6.19
C ASN A 65 -9.90 5.09 -7.64
N ALA A 66 -10.19 3.98 -8.31
CA ALA A 66 -9.79 3.67 -9.68
C ALA A 66 -10.54 4.53 -10.71
N ASP A 67 -11.63 5.21 -10.34
CA ASP A 67 -12.35 6.11 -11.25
C ASP A 67 -13.20 7.17 -10.51
N MET A 68 -12.75 8.42 -10.57
CA MET A 68 -13.60 9.60 -10.88
C MET A 68 -12.79 10.67 -11.60
#